data_AF-A0A2W0BG30-F1
#
_entry.id   AF-A0A2W0BG30-F1
#
_cell.length_a   1.000
_cell.length_b   1.000
_cell.length_c   1.000
_cell.angle_alpha   90.00
_cell.angle_beta   90.00
_cell.angle_gamma   90.00
#
_symmetry.space_group_name_H-M   'P 1'
#
loop_
_entity.id
_entity.type
_entity.pdbx_description
1 polymer ?
#
loop_
_entity_poly.entity_id
_entity_poly.type
_entity_poly.pdbx_seq_one_letter_code
_entity_poly.pdbx_strand_id
1 'polypeptide(L)'
;NNSRSGSGNRDALSVTRAEAGVEKLIASPFVEDVLVAANHAALTEDLALTILRRRDLQAAVLEAIARNHSVIKQRKVLVGVVGHQHTPRHVSLPLLRRLFTFELMQVALTPSVLPDLKLAAEEILAGKLKTLALGERIALARRGSAKLAGALLFDAEATVIEAALQNPRTTEASIV
;
A
#
# COMPACT_ATOMS: atom_id res chain seq x y z
N ASN A 1 -6.86 -43.53 37.35
CA ASN A 1 -7.23 -42.11 37.51
C ASN A 1 -6.19 -41.25 36.83
N ASN A 2 -6.18 -41.09 35.52
CA ASN A 2 -7.17 -40.43 34.65
C ASN A 2 -7.54 -39.00 35.10
N SER A 3 -6.84 -38.02 34.53
CA SER A 3 -7.28 -36.63 34.40
C SER A 3 -6.45 -35.90 33.32
N ARG A 4 -6.68 -36.27 32.06
CA ARG A 4 -6.55 -35.37 30.90
C ARG A 4 -7.96 -34.94 30.53
N SER A 5 -8.29 -33.66 30.64
CA SER A 5 -9.42 -32.94 29.98
C SER A 5 -9.59 -31.59 30.70
N GLY A 6 -9.59 -30.41 30.08
CA GLY A 6 -9.66 -30.11 28.66
C GLY A 6 -8.91 -28.81 28.34
N SER A 7 -7.97 -28.91 27.41
CA SER A 7 -7.60 -27.77 26.59
C SER A 7 -8.75 -27.56 25.61
N GLY A 8 -9.64 -26.61 25.91
CA GLY A 8 -10.70 -26.22 24.98
C GLY A 8 -10.07 -25.91 23.62
N ASN A 9 -10.42 -26.71 22.62
CA ASN A 9 -9.95 -26.58 21.25
C ASN A 9 -10.46 -25.23 20.74
N ARG A 10 -9.61 -24.19 20.79
CA ARG A 10 -9.94 -22.87 20.24
C ARG A 10 -9.70 -22.96 18.74
N ASP A 11 -10.60 -23.63 18.04
CA ASP A 11 -10.58 -23.74 16.59
C ASP A 11 -11.02 -22.42 15.96
N ALA A 12 -10.59 -22.20 14.72
CA ALA A 12 -10.98 -21.03 13.92
C ALA A 12 -12.51 -20.98 13.72
N LEU A 13 -13.08 -19.77 13.69
CA LEU A 13 -14.52 -19.56 13.51
C LEU A 13 -15.03 -20.07 12.16
N SER A 14 -14.21 -19.98 11.13
CA SER A 14 -14.48 -20.54 9.79
C SER A 14 -14.61 -22.06 9.81
N VAL A 15 -13.90 -22.74 10.71
CA VAL A 15 -13.96 -24.19 10.89
C VAL A 15 -15.20 -24.61 11.69
N THR A 16 -15.60 -23.80 12.67
CA THR A 16 -16.70 -24.13 13.59
C THR A 16 -18.06 -23.58 13.16
N ARG A 17 -18.10 -22.53 12.35
CA ARG A 17 -19.32 -21.87 11.86
C ARG A 17 -19.11 -21.28 10.46
N ALA A 18 -19.38 -22.09 9.44
CA ALA A 18 -19.20 -21.73 8.02
C ALA A 18 -19.98 -20.46 7.58
N GLU A 19 -21.07 -20.11 8.26
CA GLU A 19 -21.90 -18.93 7.98
C GLU A 19 -21.56 -17.70 8.86
N ALA A 20 -20.40 -17.69 9.51
CA ALA A 20 -20.00 -16.52 10.28
C ALA A 20 -19.90 -15.28 9.37
N GLY A 21 -20.61 -14.20 9.74
CA GLY A 21 -20.53 -12.93 9.02
C GLY A 21 -19.07 -12.43 8.93
N VAL A 22 -18.75 -11.75 7.83
CA VAL A 22 -17.39 -11.30 7.49
C VAL A 22 -16.75 -10.50 8.63
N GLU A 23 -17.54 -9.69 9.32
CA GLU A 23 -17.12 -8.88 10.47
C GLU A 23 -16.58 -9.74 11.62
N LYS A 24 -17.22 -10.89 11.89
CA LYS A 24 -16.79 -11.80 12.96
C LYS A 24 -15.49 -12.52 12.59
N LEU A 25 -15.34 -12.87 11.30
CA LEU A 25 -14.11 -13.47 10.79
C LEU A 25 -12.92 -12.49 10.88
N ILE A 26 -13.13 -11.20 10.57
CA ILE A 26 -12.09 -10.16 10.67
C ILE A 26 -11.67 -9.92 12.13
N ALA A 27 -12.62 -9.95 13.06
CA ALA A 27 -12.37 -9.77 14.48
C ALA A 27 -11.68 -10.99 15.13
N SER A 28 -11.55 -12.10 14.41
CA SER A 28 -10.92 -13.31 14.92
C SER A 28 -9.40 -13.12 15.14
N PRO A 29 -8.85 -13.71 16.21
CA PRO A 29 -7.41 -13.78 16.41
C PRO A 29 -6.73 -14.78 15.45
N PHE A 30 -7.49 -15.68 14.82
CA PHE A 30 -6.96 -16.71 13.92
C PHE A 30 -6.73 -16.18 12.52
N VAL A 31 -5.55 -16.41 11.96
CA VAL A 31 -5.19 -15.96 10.62
C VAL A 31 -6.07 -16.64 9.56
N GLU A 32 -6.48 -17.88 9.80
CA GLU A 32 -7.33 -18.68 8.92
C GLU A 32 -8.67 -17.98 8.70
N ASP A 33 -9.28 -17.43 9.76
CA ASP A 33 -10.54 -16.69 9.65
C ASP A 33 -10.39 -15.40 8.87
N VAL A 34 -9.30 -14.67 9.11
CA VAL A 34 -9.00 -13.42 8.38
C VAL A 34 -8.73 -13.72 6.91
N LEU A 35 -8.08 -14.84 6.59
CA LEU A 35 -7.85 -15.28 5.23
C LEU A 35 -9.17 -15.64 4.52
N VAL A 36 -10.09 -16.30 5.22
CA VAL A 36 -11.44 -16.56 4.70
C VAL A 36 -12.18 -15.24 4.47
N ALA A 37 -12.12 -14.30 5.42
CA ALA A 37 -12.71 -12.96 5.26
C ALA A 37 -12.13 -12.20 4.06
N ALA A 38 -10.82 -12.27 3.85
CA ALA A 38 -10.12 -11.59 2.76
C ALA A 38 -10.56 -12.08 1.37
N ASN A 39 -10.93 -13.35 1.24
CA ASN A 39 -11.47 -13.94 0.00
C ASN A 39 -12.99 -13.77 -0.16
N HIS A 40 -13.68 -13.26 0.86
CA HIS A 40 -15.14 -13.24 0.87
C HIS A 40 -15.70 -12.24 -0.14
N ALA A 41 -16.71 -12.66 -0.92
CA ALA A 41 -17.32 -11.82 -1.95
C ALA A 41 -18.01 -10.57 -1.38
N ALA A 42 -18.58 -10.68 -0.17
CA ALA A 42 -19.20 -9.58 0.56
C ALA A 42 -18.19 -8.66 1.30
N LEU A 43 -16.88 -8.85 1.13
CA LEU A 43 -15.88 -7.95 1.71
C LEU A 43 -16.06 -6.54 1.13
N THR A 44 -16.30 -5.56 2.00
CA THR A 44 -16.46 -4.15 1.62
C THR A 44 -15.14 -3.39 1.73
N GLU A 45 -15.08 -2.17 1.19
CA GLU A 45 -13.90 -1.30 1.33
C GLU A 45 -13.51 -1.09 2.79
N ASP A 46 -14.45 -0.71 3.65
CA ASP A 46 -14.19 -0.41 5.07
C ASP A 46 -13.70 -1.63 5.85
N LEU A 47 -14.24 -2.81 5.53
CA LEU A 47 -13.80 -4.07 6.12
C LEU A 47 -12.39 -4.45 5.65
N ALA A 48 -12.09 -4.31 4.36
CA ALA A 48 -10.74 -4.53 3.83
C ALA A 48 -9.71 -3.57 4.47
N LEU A 49 -10.06 -2.28 4.61
CA LEU A 49 -9.21 -1.30 5.30
C LEU A 49 -9.05 -1.62 6.79
N THR A 50 -10.03 -2.26 7.42
CA THR A 50 -9.93 -2.75 8.79
C THR A 50 -8.95 -3.91 8.90
N ILE A 51 -8.98 -4.85 7.95
CA ILE A 51 -7.96 -5.91 7.86
C ILE A 51 -6.57 -5.27 7.69
N LEU A 52 -6.38 -4.37 6.73
CA LEU A 52 -5.09 -3.73 6.40
C LEU A 52 -4.46 -2.89 7.53
N ARG A 53 -5.22 -2.54 8.57
CA ARG A 53 -4.68 -1.84 9.76
C ARG A 53 -4.03 -2.78 10.78
N ARG A 54 -4.20 -4.10 10.63
CA ARG A 54 -3.59 -5.11 11.49
C ARG A 54 -2.09 -5.20 11.23
N ARG A 55 -1.29 -5.18 12.30
CA ARG A 55 0.19 -5.26 12.21
C ARG A 55 0.70 -6.69 12.03
N ASP A 56 -0.11 -7.68 12.40
CA ASP A 56 0.17 -9.12 12.38
C ASP A 56 -0.23 -9.79 11.06
N LEU A 57 -0.49 -9.02 10.00
CA LEU A 57 -0.92 -9.56 8.72
C LEU A 57 0.15 -10.39 8.04
N GLN A 58 -0.21 -11.64 7.73
CA GLN A 58 0.59 -12.52 6.91
C GLN A 58 0.43 -12.21 5.42
N ALA A 59 1.46 -12.55 4.64
CA ALA A 59 1.49 -12.39 3.18
C ALA A 59 0.25 -13.01 2.50
N ALA A 60 -0.19 -14.21 2.93
CA ALA A 60 -1.33 -14.90 2.35
C ALA A 60 -2.63 -14.08 2.41
N VAL A 61 -2.86 -13.32 3.49
CA VAL A 61 -4.04 -12.45 3.63
C VAL A 61 -3.96 -11.28 2.64
N LEU A 62 -2.78 -10.69 2.47
CA LEU A 62 -2.56 -9.59 1.53
C LEU A 62 -2.72 -10.06 0.08
N GLU A 63 -2.25 -11.26 -0.24
CA GLU A 63 -2.49 -11.91 -1.54
C GLU A 63 -3.99 -12.15 -1.78
N ALA A 64 -4.72 -12.61 -0.77
CA ALA A 64 -6.17 -12.81 -0.87
C ALA A 64 -6.91 -11.49 -1.14
N ILE A 65 -6.59 -10.40 -0.42
CA ILE A 65 -7.15 -9.07 -0.70
C ILE A 65 -6.78 -8.62 -2.12
N ALA A 66 -5.55 -8.84 -2.56
CA ALA A 66 -5.08 -8.47 -3.90
C ALA A 66 -5.80 -9.22 -5.03
N ARG A 67 -6.23 -10.46 -4.78
CA ARG A 67 -7.01 -11.27 -5.73
C ARG A 67 -8.51 -11.01 -5.64
N ASN A 68 -8.99 -10.39 -4.57
CA ASN A 68 -10.42 -10.14 -4.37
C ASN A 68 -10.92 -8.95 -5.22
N HIS A 69 -11.61 -9.27 -6.32
CA HIS A 69 -12.15 -8.31 -7.28
C HIS A 69 -13.21 -7.36 -6.69
N SER A 70 -13.84 -7.69 -5.56
CA SER A 70 -14.82 -6.81 -4.92
C SER A 70 -14.16 -5.54 -4.36
N VAL A 71 -12.93 -5.67 -3.84
CA VAL A 71 -12.23 -4.60 -3.11
C VAL A 71 -10.96 -4.08 -3.78
N ILE A 72 -10.24 -4.88 -4.59
CA ILE A 72 -8.95 -4.43 -5.14
C ILE A 72 -9.08 -3.30 -6.18
N LYS A 73 -10.29 -3.04 -6.67
CA LYS A 73 -10.62 -1.87 -7.49
C LYS A 73 -10.76 -0.59 -6.67
N GLN A 74 -11.00 -0.70 -5.37
CA GLN A 74 -11.15 0.44 -4.46
C GLN A 74 -9.80 1.07 -4.19
N ARG A 75 -9.73 2.39 -4.33
CA ARG A 75 -8.44 3.07 -4.39
C ARG A 75 -7.66 2.99 -3.09
N LYS A 76 -8.36 3.17 -1.95
CA LYS A 76 -7.74 3.10 -0.63
C LYS A 76 -7.19 1.70 -0.34
N VAL A 77 -7.91 0.65 -0.75
CA VAL A 77 -7.48 -0.74 -0.60
C VAL A 77 -6.26 -1.01 -1.45
N LEU A 78 -6.26 -0.58 -2.72
CA LEU A 78 -5.11 -0.73 -3.62
C LEU A 78 -3.84 -0.08 -3.04
N VAL A 79 -3.93 1.18 -2.60
CA VAL A 79 -2.81 1.89 -1.96
C VAL A 79 -2.39 1.19 -0.66
N GLY A 80 -3.34 0.75 0.15
CA GLY A 80 -3.07 0.03 1.40
C GLY A 80 -2.31 -1.28 1.18
N VAL A 81 -2.73 -2.10 0.21
CA VAL A 81 -2.03 -3.34 -0.15
C VAL A 81 -0.62 -3.04 -0.66
N VAL A 82 -0.45 -2.08 -1.57
CA VAL A 82 0.87 -1.73 -2.12
C VAL A 82 1.81 -1.19 -1.03
N GLY A 83 1.31 -0.37 -0.11
CA GLY A 83 2.09 0.28 0.93
C GLY A 83 2.39 -0.58 2.17
N HIS A 84 1.82 -1.78 2.26
CA HIS A 84 1.94 -2.62 3.46
C HIS A 84 3.27 -3.40 3.49
N GLN A 85 3.97 -3.36 4.63
CA GLN A 85 5.33 -3.90 4.79
C GLN A 85 5.45 -5.42 4.53
N HIS A 86 4.37 -6.16 4.73
CA HIS A 86 4.32 -7.61 4.53
C HIS A 86 3.81 -8.03 3.15
N THR A 87 3.51 -7.09 2.25
CA THR A 87 3.01 -7.43 0.91
C THR A 87 4.15 -7.97 0.06
N PRO A 88 4.02 -9.21 -0.48
CA PRO A 88 5.03 -9.78 -1.35
C PRO A 88 5.31 -8.92 -2.59
N ARG A 89 6.58 -8.85 -2.99
CA ARG A 89 7.03 -8.03 -4.14
C ARG A 89 6.29 -8.35 -5.44
N HIS A 90 6.00 -9.63 -5.68
CA HIS A 90 5.29 -10.08 -6.88
C HIS A 90 3.82 -9.62 -6.92
N VAL A 91 3.24 -9.26 -5.78
CA VAL A 91 1.90 -8.64 -5.68
C VAL A 91 1.99 -7.12 -5.77
N SER A 92 2.91 -6.50 -5.03
CA SER A 92 2.98 -5.03 -4.97
C SER A 92 3.42 -4.40 -6.29
N LEU A 93 4.38 -4.98 -7.02
CA LEU A 93 4.91 -4.39 -8.26
C LEU A 93 3.88 -4.26 -9.40
N PRO A 94 3.06 -5.28 -9.72
CA PRO A 94 1.99 -5.11 -10.71
C PRO A 94 0.94 -4.08 -10.27
N LEU A 95 0.59 -4.06 -8.98
CA LEU A 95 -0.39 -3.12 -8.42
C LEU A 95 0.13 -1.68 -8.40
N LEU A 96 1.44 -1.49 -8.18
CA LEU A 96 2.10 -0.18 -8.16
C LEU A 96 1.85 0.59 -9.47
N ARG A 97 1.88 -0.10 -10.61
CA ARG A 97 1.65 0.51 -11.94
C ARG A 97 0.22 1.04 -12.13
N ARG A 98 -0.72 0.64 -11.27
CA ARG A 98 -2.11 1.14 -11.28
C ARG A 98 -2.28 2.42 -10.46
N LEU A 99 -1.26 2.82 -9.70
CA LEU A 99 -1.30 4.01 -8.85
C LEU A 99 -1.12 5.29 -9.66
N PHE A 100 -1.79 6.34 -9.22
CA PHE A 100 -1.65 7.68 -9.78
C PHE A 100 -0.45 8.43 -9.19
N THR A 101 -0.13 9.59 -9.77
CA THR A 101 1.03 10.41 -9.42
C THR A 101 1.20 10.62 -7.91
N PHE A 102 0.15 11.06 -7.22
CA PHE A 102 0.24 11.32 -5.78
C PHE A 102 0.30 10.07 -4.91
N GLU A 103 -0.22 8.95 -5.40
CA GLU A 103 -0.19 7.66 -4.70
C GLU A 103 1.19 7.02 -4.83
N LEU A 104 1.79 7.08 -6.03
CA LEU A 104 3.19 6.69 -6.23
C LEU A 104 4.11 7.54 -5.34
N MET A 105 3.86 8.85 -5.24
CA MET A 105 4.63 9.72 -4.36
C MET A 105 4.42 9.34 -2.89
N GLN A 106 3.19 9.03 -2.47
CA GLN A 106 2.92 8.53 -1.13
C GLN A 106 3.72 7.25 -0.85
N VAL A 107 3.72 6.27 -1.76
CA VAL A 107 4.49 5.03 -1.62
C VAL A 107 5.99 5.33 -1.52
N ALA A 108 6.53 6.17 -2.40
CA ALA A 108 7.95 6.56 -2.40
C ALA A 108 8.39 7.23 -1.09
N LEU A 109 7.49 7.94 -0.41
CA LEU A 109 7.78 8.68 0.82
C LEU A 109 7.44 7.92 2.11
N THR A 110 6.70 6.80 2.03
CA THR A 110 6.25 6.07 3.21
C THR A 110 7.41 5.26 3.84
N PRO A 111 7.74 5.47 5.13
CA PRO A 111 8.88 4.79 5.76
C PRO A 111 8.75 3.27 5.87
N SER A 112 7.53 2.75 6.04
CA SER A 112 7.27 1.30 6.18
C SER A 112 7.33 0.53 4.86
N VAL A 113 7.45 1.22 3.73
CA VAL A 113 7.51 0.59 2.40
C VAL A 113 8.93 0.09 2.13
N LEU A 114 9.02 -1.11 1.54
CA LEU A 114 10.29 -1.74 1.16
C LEU A 114 11.12 -0.83 0.22
N PRO A 115 12.45 -0.72 0.40
CA PRO A 115 13.31 0.16 -0.41
C PRO A 115 13.15 -0.02 -1.93
N ASP A 116 13.14 -1.26 -2.42
CA ASP A 116 12.98 -1.57 -3.85
C ASP A 116 11.64 -1.04 -4.41
N LEU A 117 10.59 -1.07 -3.60
CA LEU A 117 9.27 -0.60 -4.04
C LEU A 117 9.21 0.93 -4.06
N LYS A 118 9.90 1.60 -3.13
CA LYS A 118 10.08 3.06 -3.15
C LYS A 118 10.84 3.48 -4.42
N LEU A 119 11.93 2.79 -4.73
CA LEU A 119 12.71 3.03 -5.95
C LEU A 119 11.87 2.84 -7.22
N ALA A 120 11.11 1.74 -7.30
CA ALA A 120 10.22 1.50 -8.43
C ALA A 120 9.13 2.58 -8.58
N ALA A 121 8.59 3.10 -7.47
CA ALA A 121 7.61 4.18 -7.50
C ALA A 121 8.23 5.49 -8.03
N GLU A 122 9.45 5.81 -7.59
CA GLU A 122 10.20 6.96 -8.08
C GLU A 122 10.56 6.85 -9.56
N GLU A 123 10.96 5.66 -10.04
CA GLU A 123 11.28 5.42 -11.45
C GLU A 123 10.05 5.62 -12.34
N ILE A 124 8.89 5.11 -11.93
CA ILE A 124 7.63 5.33 -12.65
C ILE A 124 7.29 6.83 -12.71
N LEU A 125 7.50 7.57 -11.61
CA LEU A 125 7.28 9.03 -11.58
C LEU A 125 8.26 9.78 -12.48
N ALA A 126 9.55 9.46 -12.37
CA ALA A 126 10.62 10.07 -13.16
C ALA A 126 10.37 9.89 -14.66
N GLY A 127 9.98 8.67 -15.08
CA GLY A 127 9.73 8.34 -16.49
C GLY A 127 8.58 9.11 -17.13
N LYS A 128 7.66 9.68 -16.34
CA LYS A 128 6.50 10.42 -16.85
C LYS A 128 6.52 11.92 -16.55
N LEU A 129 7.56 12.46 -15.89
CA LEU A 129 7.61 13.88 -15.48
C LEU A 129 7.25 14.83 -16.62
N LYS A 130 7.79 14.60 -17.82
CA LYS A 130 7.56 15.44 -19.01
C LYS A 130 6.12 15.46 -19.51
N THR A 131 5.32 14.45 -19.18
CA THR A 131 3.92 14.33 -19.60
C THR A 131 2.93 14.74 -18.52
N LEU A 132 3.40 15.02 -17.29
CA LEU A 132 2.53 15.45 -16.20
C LEU A 132 2.05 16.89 -16.41
N ALA A 133 0.83 17.16 -15.95
CA ALA A 133 0.30 18.52 -15.95
C ALA A 133 1.18 19.45 -15.10
N LEU A 134 1.22 20.74 -15.44
CA LEU A 134 2.04 21.72 -14.73
C LEU A 134 1.82 21.69 -13.21
N GLY A 135 0.56 21.63 -12.76
CA GLY A 135 0.22 21.54 -11.34
C GLY A 135 0.73 20.27 -10.65
N GLU A 136 0.76 19.14 -11.35
CA GLU A 136 1.35 17.89 -10.81
C GLU A 136 2.86 18.02 -10.69
N ARG A 137 3.55 18.63 -11.67
CA ARG A 137 4.99 18.87 -11.61
C ARG A 137 5.36 19.82 -10.47
N ILE A 138 4.64 20.94 -10.32
CA ILE A 138 4.82 21.86 -9.19
C ILE A 138 4.64 21.13 -7.85
N ALA A 139 3.60 20.29 -7.73
CA ALA A 139 3.36 19.53 -6.53
C ALA A 139 4.49 18.52 -6.26
N LEU A 140 4.91 17.73 -7.25
CA LEU A 140 6.03 16.80 -7.11
C LEU A 140 7.34 17.51 -6.76
N ALA A 141 7.61 18.65 -7.40
CA ALA A 141 8.78 19.46 -7.12
C ALA A 141 8.82 19.87 -5.65
N ARG A 142 7.70 20.36 -5.11
CA ARG A 142 7.63 20.90 -3.74
C ARG A 142 7.68 19.85 -2.62
N ARG A 143 7.06 18.68 -2.82
CA ARG A 143 6.84 17.69 -1.74
C ARG A 143 7.35 16.27 -2.06
N GLY A 144 7.83 16.04 -3.28
CA GLY A 144 8.35 14.76 -3.72
C GLY A 144 9.66 14.38 -3.03
N SER A 145 10.20 13.23 -3.43
CA SER A 145 11.50 12.77 -2.94
C SER A 145 12.64 13.63 -3.49
N ALA A 146 13.82 13.54 -2.86
CA ALA A 146 15.02 14.26 -3.28
C ALA A 146 15.35 14.02 -4.77
N LYS A 147 15.23 12.76 -5.23
CA LYS A 147 15.45 12.37 -6.62
C LYS A 147 14.53 13.09 -7.60
N LEU A 148 13.23 13.16 -7.28
CA LEU A 148 12.25 13.82 -8.13
C LEU A 148 12.40 15.34 -8.10
N ALA A 149 12.67 15.92 -6.93
CA ALA A 149 12.93 17.36 -6.79
C ALA A 149 14.16 17.77 -7.59
N GLY A 150 15.26 17.02 -7.48
CA GLY A 150 16.48 17.25 -8.25
C GLY A 150 16.25 17.15 -9.76
N ALA A 151 15.47 16.16 -10.22
CA ALA A 151 15.12 16.06 -11.63
C ALA A 151 14.28 17.27 -12.13
N LEU A 152 13.44 17.85 -11.26
CA LEU A 152 12.56 18.98 -11.57
C LEU A 152 13.26 20.35 -11.48
N LEU A 153 14.50 20.42 -10.99
CA LEU A 153 15.32 21.64 -11.08
C LEU A 153 15.68 22.01 -12.53
N PHE A 154 15.59 21.05 -13.44
CA PHE A 154 15.85 21.23 -14.88
C PHE A 154 14.56 21.33 -15.72
N ASP A 155 13.41 21.58 -15.08
CA ASP A 155 12.15 21.79 -15.81
C ASP A 155 12.20 23.09 -16.63
N ALA A 156 11.41 23.17 -17.71
CA ALA A 156 11.35 24.37 -18.54
C ALA A 156 10.58 25.52 -17.85
N GLU A 157 9.68 25.17 -16.93
CA GLU A 157 8.79 26.12 -16.27
C GLU A 157 9.43 26.63 -14.97
N ALA A 158 9.66 27.94 -14.89
CA ALA A 158 10.30 28.58 -13.73
C ALA A 158 9.58 28.26 -12.40
N THR A 159 8.25 28.20 -12.42
CA THR A 159 7.44 27.88 -11.24
C THR A 159 7.69 26.46 -10.70
N VAL A 160 8.09 25.52 -11.55
CA VAL A 160 8.46 24.16 -11.15
C VAL A 160 9.85 24.17 -10.50
N ILE A 161 10.81 24.88 -11.10
CA ILE A 161 12.17 25.03 -10.56
C ILE A 161 12.11 25.68 -9.18
N GLU A 162 11.39 26.79 -9.03
CA GLU A 162 11.19 27.48 -7.76
C GLU A 162 10.58 26.54 -6.71
N ALA A 163 9.59 25.74 -7.09
CA ALA A 163 8.99 24.76 -6.19
C ALA A 163 9.98 23.67 -5.75
N ALA A 164 10.89 23.23 -6.63
CA ALA A 164 11.92 22.25 -6.32
C ALA A 164 12.99 22.81 -5.36
N LEU A 165 13.37 24.08 -5.52
CA LEU A 165 14.29 24.76 -4.60
C LEU A 165 13.72 24.91 -3.18
N GLN A 166 12.40 25.00 -3.06
CA GLN A 166 11.71 25.07 -1.75
C GLN A 166 11.42 23.69 -1.14
N ASN A 167 11.81 22.60 -1.78
CA ASN A 167 11.58 21.27 -1.24
C ASN A 167 12.58 20.96 -0.10
N PRO A 168 12.12 20.56 1.09
CA PRO A 168 12.99 20.27 2.23
C PRO A 168 13.93 19.07 2.03
N ARG A 169 13.74 18.28 0.96
CA ARG A 169 14.59 17.14 0.59
C ARG A 169 15.58 17.46 -0.53
N THR A 170 15.55 18.67 -1.08
CA THR A 170 16.57 19.10 -2.05
C THR A 170 17.89 19.29 -1.32
N THR A 171 18.97 18.77 -1.89
CA THR A 171 20.32 18.85 -1.33
C THR A 171 21.24 19.59 -2.29
N GLU A 172 22.37 20.11 -1.80
CA GLU A 172 23.37 20.77 -2.65
C GLU A 172 23.83 19.89 -3.81
N ALA A 173 23.96 18.57 -3.59
CA ALA A 173 24.30 17.59 -4.61
C ALA A 173 23.29 17.50 -5.77
N SER A 174 22.11 18.11 -5.65
CA SER A 174 21.10 18.18 -6.70
C SER A 174 21.19 19.47 -7.53
N ILE A 175 21.95 20.47 -7.06
CA ILE A 175 22.04 21.82 -7.64
C ILE A 175 23.38 22.02 -8.38
N VAL A 176 24.44 21.34 -7.93
CA VAL A 176 25.81 21.40 -8.46
C VAL A 176 26.04 20.35 -9.53
#